data_AF-A0A8J8E3G3-F1
#
_entry.id   AF-A0A8J8E3G3-F1
#
_cell.length_a   1.000
_cell.length_b   1.000
_cell.length_c   1.000
_cell.angle_alpha   90.00
_cell.angle_beta   90.00
_cell.angle_gamma   90.00
#
_symmetry.space_group_name_H-M   'P 1'
#
loop_
_entity.id
_entity.type
_entity.pdbx_description
1 polymer ?
#
loop_
_entity_poly.entity_id
_entity_poly.type
_entity_poly.pdbx_seq_one_letter_code
_entity_poly.pdbx_strand_id
1 'polypeptide(L)' 'MVKIEVVDIEKPDGAEVVIGQGNFSIFTVDDLARALLTAVPGIKFGIAMNEAKPQLTRYTGNDEELEKFAAKNAVKI' A
#
# COMPACT_ATOMS: atom_id res chain seq x y z
N MET A 1 -3.17 14.26 -23.44
CA MET A 1 -4.51 14.63 -22.95
C MET A 1 -4.49 14.46 -21.44
N VAL A 2 -4.88 15.48 -20.67
CA VAL A 2 -4.92 15.38 -19.20
C VAL A 2 -6.35 15.10 -18.80
N LYS A 3 -6.57 14.01 -18.06
CA LYS A 3 -7.84 13.67 -17.41
C LYS A 3 -7.61 13.75 -15.90
N ILE A 4 -8.56 14.36 -15.18
CA ILE A 4 -8.53 14.44 -13.72
C ILE A 4 -9.66 13.54 -13.22
N GLU A 5 -9.34 12.67 -12.26
CA GLU A 5 -10.26 11.71 -11.66
C GLU A 5 -10.17 11.83 -10.14
N VAL A 6 -11.29 11.56 -9.46
CA VAL A 6 -11.34 11.45 -8.00
C VAL A 6 -11.38 9.96 -7.68
N VAL A 7 -10.42 9.49 -6.87
CA VAL A 7 -10.35 8.11 -6.41
C VAL A 7 -10.60 8.10 -4.90
N ASP A 8 -11.72 7.54 -4.48
CA ASP A 8 -12.04 7.37 -3.06
C ASP A 8 -11.19 6.24 -2.46
N ILE A 9 -10.61 6.50 -1.29
CA ILE A 9 -9.81 5.52 -0.56
C ILE A 9 -10.71 4.75 0.40
N GLU A 10 -10.86 3.45 0.14
CA GLU A 10 -11.62 2.54 1.01
C GLU A 10 -10.75 2.06 2.18
N LYS A 11 -11.23 2.18 3.41
CA LYS A 11 -10.54 1.67 4.60
C LYS A 11 -11.56 1.28 5.69
N PRO A 12 -11.21 0.36 6.60
CA PRO A 12 -12.00 0.12 7.80
C PRO A 12 -12.11 1.37 8.70
N ASP A 13 -13.15 1.41 9.53
CA ASP A 13 -13.30 2.43 10.56
C ASP A 13 -12.11 2.40 11.52
N GLY A 14 -11.58 3.59 11.84
CA GLY A 14 -10.41 3.73 12.71
C GLY A 14 -9.05 3.37 12.09
N ALA A 15 -9.00 2.84 10.86
CA ALA A 15 -7.73 2.61 10.17
C ALA A 15 -7.13 3.94 9.66
N GLU A 16 -5.81 4.09 9.75
CA GLU A 16 -5.05 5.20 9.20
C GLU A 16 -4.56 4.87 7.78
N VAL A 17 -4.40 5.89 6.92
CA VAL A 17 -3.87 5.71 5.56
C VAL A 17 -2.73 6.68 5.28
N VAL A 18 -1.66 6.16 4.68
CA VAL A 18 -0.52 6.95 4.18
C VAL A 18 -0.33 6.63 2.70
N ILE A 19 -0.30 7.68 1.87
CA ILE A 19 0.00 7.57 0.43
C ILE A 19 1.35 8.23 0.17
N GLY A 20 2.19 7.59 -0.64
CA GLY A 20 3.52 8.08 -0.95
C GLY A 20 3.98 7.72 -2.36
N GLN A 21 5.07 8.35 -2.77
CA GLN A 21 5.79 8.04 -4.00
C GLN A 21 7.12 7.38 -3.63
N GLY A 22 7.50 6.33 -4.37
CA GLY A 22 8.76 5.62 -4.15
C GLY A 22 9.39 5.11 -5.44
N ASN A 23 10.44 4.30 -5.31
CA ASN A 23 11.07 3.58 -6.42
C ASN A 23 11.31 2.11 -6.04
N PHE A 24 11.67 1.30 -7.04
CA PHE A 24 12.07 -0.10 -6.87
C PHE A 24 11.04 -0.97 -6.13
N SER A 25 9.81 -1.01 -6.67
CA SER A 25 8.62 -1.53 -5.99
C SER A 25 8.75 -2.94 -5.43
N ILE A 26 9.42 -3.87 -6.14
CA ILE A 26 9.60 -5.26 -5.68
C ILE A 26 10.46 -5.37 -4.41
N PHE A 27 11.40 -4.45 -4.20
CA PHE A 27 12.22 -4.40 -2.98
C PHE A 27 11.51 -3.58 -1.90
N THR A 28 11.07 -2.39 -2.27
CA THR A 28 10.56 -1.39 -1.32
C THR A 28 9.29 -1.85 -0.62
N VAL A 29 8.41 -2.63 -1.27
CA VAL A 29 7.19 -3.12 -0.63
C VAL A 29 7.50 -4.01 0.59
N ASP A 30 8.46 -4.92 0.47
CA ASP A 30 8.88 -5.81 1.56
C ASP A 30 9.78 -5.09 2.57
N ASP A 31 10.65 -4.20 2.09
CA ASP A 31 11.58 -3.48 2.96
C ASP A 31 10.87 -2.46 3.84
N LEU A 32 9.93 -1.70 3.28
CA LEU A 32 9.13 -0.75 4.04
C LEU A 32 8.18 -1.47 5.01
N ALA A 33 7.64 -2.64 4.64
CA ALA A 33 6.89 -3.47 5.58
C ALA A 33 7.75 -3.87 6.79
N ARG A 34 8.99 -4.32 6.57
CA ARG A 34 9.92 -4.62 7.66
C ARG A 34 10.24 -3.39 8.50
N ALA A 35 10.44 -2.24 7.88
CA ALA A 35 10.69 -0.99 8.60
C ALA A 35 9.48 -0.59 9.49
N LEU A 36 8.24 -0.72 9.00
CA LEU A 36 7.03 -0.42 9.76
C LEU A 36 6.92 -1.26 11.04
N LEU A 37 7.29 -2.54 10.99
CA LEU A 37 7.32 -3.42 12.17
C LEU A 37 8.25 -2.89 13.29
N THR A 38 9.25 -2.09 12.96
CA THR A 38 10.18 -1.50 13.95
C THR A 38 9.67 -0.20 14.57
N ALA A 39 8.65 0.42 13.99
CA ALA A 39 8.19 1.74 14.42
C ALA A 39 7.38 1.69 15.72
N VAL A 40 6.45 0.73 15.84
CA VAL A 40 5.60 0.56 17.03
C VAL A 40 5.39 -0.95 17.29
N PRO A 41 5.67 -1.45 18.51
CA PRO A 41 5.38 -2.84 18.86
C PRO A 41 3.91 -3.20 18.65
N GLY A 42 3.66 -4.28 17.92
CA GLY A 42 2.30 -4.78 17.68
C GLY A 42 1.52 -4.05 16.59
N ILE A 43 2.16 -3.17 15.80
CA ILE A 43 1.51 -2.51 14.65
C ILE A 43 0.86 -3.52 13.71
N LYS A 44 -0.35 -3.21 13.24
CA LYS A 44 -1.07 -3.93 12.19
C LYS A 44 -1.18 -3.05 10.96
N PHE A 45 -0.79 -3.58 9.80
CA PHE A 45 -0.82 -2.84 8.55
C PHE A 45 -0.86 -3.77 7.33
N GLY A 46 -1.33 -3.20 6.23
CA GLY A 46 -1.08 -3.68 4.88
C GLY A 46 -0.42 -2.57 4.06
N ILE A 47 0.50 -2.95 3.18
CA ILE A 47 1.17 -2.04 2.26
C ILE A 47 1.07 -2.58 0.84
N ALA A 48 0.83 -1.68 -0.13
CA ALA A 48 0.84 -2.01 -1.54
C ALA A 48 1.62 -0.97 -2.35
N MET A 49 2.27 -1.40 -3.42
CA MET A 49 3.08 -0.55 -4.29
C MET A 49 3.01 -1.01 -5.74
N ASN A 50 2.74 -0.07 -6.65
CA ASN A 50 2.59 -0.35 -8.08
C ASN A 50 3.96 -0.48 -8.76
N GLU A 51 4.15 -1.57 -9.50
CA GLU A 51 5.34 -1.85 -10.32
C GLU A 51 5.04 -1.57 -11.79
N ALA A 52 5.63 -0.50 -12.31
CA ALA A 52 5.25 0.05 -13.61
C ALA A 52 5.50 -0.90 -14.79
N LYS A 53 6.64 -1.62 -14.79
CA LYS A 53 7.06 -2.41 -15.97
C LYS A 53 6.18 -3.66 -16.21
N PRO A 54 5.88 -4.51 -15.21
CA PRO A 54 4.94 -5.61 -15.39
C PRO A 54 3.48 -5.20 -15.15
N GLN A 55 3.23 -3.94 -14.77
CA GLN A 55 1.89 -3.41 -14.46
C GLN A 55 1.20 -4.21 -13.34
N LEU A 56 1.94 -4.48 -12.27
CA LEU A 56 1.46 -5.26 -11.12
C LEU A 56 1.44 -4.42 -9.86
N THR A 57 0.40 -4.57 -9.06
CA THR A 57 0.40 -4.10 -7.67
C THR A 57 1.01 -5.18 -6.79
N ARG A 58 2.17 -4.88 -6.19
CA ARG A 58 2.77 -5.72 -5.15
C ARG A 58 2.16 -5.34 -3.82
N TYR A 59 1.97 -6.29 -2.91
CA TYR A 59 1.49 -5.99 -1.56
C TYR A 59 2.01 -7.03 -0.57
N THR A 60 2.09 -6.62 0.68
CA THR A 60 2.47 -7.46 1.82
C THR A 60 2.02 -6.77 3.11
N GLY A 61 2.13 -7.44 4.25
CA GLY A 61 1.72 -6.89 5.53
C GLY A 61 1.74 -7.95 6.63
N ASN A 62 1.06 -7.63 7.73
CA ASN A 62 0.88 -8.56 8.85
C ASN A 62 -0.58 -8.62 9.33
N ASP A 63 -1.49 -8.19 8.47
CA ASP A 63 -2.93 -8.17 8.66
C ASP A 63 -3.62 -8.34 7.30
N GLU A 64 -4.25 -9.50 7.10
CA GLU A 64 -4.78 -9.90 5.79
C GLU A 64 -5.89 -8.97 5.29
N GLU A 65 -6.69 -8.39 6.18
CA GLU A 65 -7.74 -7.44 5.80
C GLU A 65 -7.12 -6.13 5.32
N LEU A 66 -6.16 -5.58 6.06
CA LEU A 66 -5.48 -4.35 5.69
C LEU A 66 -4.64 -4.52 4.42
N GLU A 67 -4.02 -5.68 4.20
CA GLU A 67 -3.33 -6.03 2.96
C GLU A 67 -4.26 -5.95 1.74
N LYS A 68 -5.47 -6.51 1.87
CA LYS A 68 -6.49 -6.47 0.81
C LYS A 68 -6.95 -5.04 0.52
N PHE A 69 -7.18 -4.23 1.55
CA PHE A 69 -7.52 -2.81 1.36
C PHE A 69 -6.38 -2.03 0.71
N ALA A 70 -5.13 -2.22 1.14
CA ALA A 70 -3.98 -1.57 0.54
C ALA A 70 -3.85 -1.91 -0.95
N ALA A 71 -3.91 -3.21 -1.31
CA ALA A 71 -3.83 -3.66 -2.69
C ALA A 71 -5.00 -3.14 -3.55
N LYS A 72 -6.24 -3.18 -3.01
CA LYS A 72 -7.43 -2.70 -3.71
C LYS A 72 -7.38 -1.20 -4.00
N ASN A 73 -6.86 -0.39 -3.08
CA ASN A 73 -6.71 1.04 -3.32
C ASN A 73 -5.55 1.33 -4.28
N ALA A 74 -4.40 0.68 -4.09
CA ALA A 74 -3.23 0.91 -4.93
C ALA A 74 -3.49 0.58 -6.41
N VAL A 75 -4.23 -0.50 -6.73
CA VAL A 75 -4.54 -0.85 -8.12
C VAL A 75 -5.54 0.11 -8.80
N LYS A 76 -6.32 0.88 -8.02
CA LYS A 76 -7.23 1.90 -8.54
C LYS A 76 -6.53 3.24 -8.83
N ILE A 77 -5.36 3.46 -8.23
CA ILE A 77 -4.51 4.65 -8.40
C ILE A 77 -3.55 4.42 -9.57
#